data_AF-A0A949CMK9-F1
#
_entry.id   AF-A0A949CMK9-F1
#
_cell.length_a   1.000
_cell.length_b   1.000
_cell.length_c   1.000
_cell.angle_alpha   90.00
_cell.angle_beta   90.00
_cell.angle_gamma   90.00
#
_symmetry.space_group_name_H-M   'P 1'
#
loop_
_entity.id
_entity.type
_entity.pdbx_description
1 polymer ?
#
loop_
_entity_poly.entity_id
_entity_poly.type
_entity_poly.pdbx_seq_one_letter_code
_entity_poly.pdbx_strand_id
1 'polypeptide(L)'
;RGAEIPVVPLNSAITMLKSLLDDFNFCTPSDASRAMASLISPALKFGDHLHCDFPIDFAEADQSQSGKTYRQKLVCAIYNEIPSVITEPKGGVGSLDESISGALIKGKPFLTIDNLRSKLDSTILETSTRGHGTVQARALRTSTTIETRHYLWQISTNGAELTRDAANRCIVTKITKRPSNARFKHFPDGDLLQHVRANQNIFLGCVFAVVREWIHNGKPRSCETRHDFREWTQALDWIITEIMAMPQLMDGHHEEQLRTANPALQWLRSIAIAVIKTRSGEELSASQLAELGEEEGIELPRRSTSRDDPCIIVGRMLGKLFKEAESDSIIVEQITITRSESVAPSLAGNWNPTKFYRFTR
;
A
#
# COMPACT_ATOMS: atom_id res chain seq x y z
N ARG A 1 14.65 28.82 1.43
CA ARG A 1 15.97 28.53 0.80
C ARG A 1 15.70 27.47 -0.26
N GLY A 2 15.93 27.75 -1.53
CA GLY A 2 15.88 26.76 -2.60
C GLY A 2 17.06 27.03 -3.52
N ALA A 3 17.87 26.01 -3.78
CA ALA A 3 18.87 26.08 -4.85
C ALA A 3 18.14 26.16 -6.19
N GLU A 4 18.78 26.75 -7.20
CA GLU A 4 18.24 26.76 -8.56
C GLU A 4 18.00 25.32 -9.04
N ILE A 5 16.85 25.09 -9.68
CA ILE A 5 16.49 23.77 -10.21
C ILE A 5 17.12 23.65 -11.60
N PRO A 6 18.11 22.76 -11.80
CA PRO A 6 18.79 22.64 -13.08
C PRO A 6 17.86 22.02 -14.13
N VAL A 7 18.11 22.36 -15.40
CA VAL A 7 17.51 21.65 -16.53
C VAL A 7 18.27 20.35 -16.74
N VAL A 8 17.65 19.23 -16.35
CA VAL A 8 18.24 17.89 -16.51
C VAL A 8 17.80 17.29 -17.86
N PRO A 9 18.70 16.75 -18.69
CA PRO A 9 18.33 16.01 -19.90
C PRO A 9 17.43 14.81 -19.57
N LEU A 10 16.42 14.55 -20.41
CA LEU A 10 15.40 13.52 -20.14
C LEU A 10 16.00 12.14 -19.84
N ASN A 11 16.95 11.66 -20.64
CA ASN A 11 17.57 10.34 -20.43
C ASN A 11 18.32 10.23 -19.10
N SER A 12 19.00 11.31 -18.70
CA SER A 12 19.65 11.40 -17.39
C SER A 12 18.62 11.41 -16.27
N ALA A 13 17.53 12.17 -16.43
CA ALA A 13 16.44 12.24 -15.47
C ALA A 13 15.78 10.87 -15.23
N ILE A 14 15.47 10.14 -16.32
CA ILE A 14 14.88 8.79 -16.24
C ILE A 14 15.82 7.85 -15.48
N THR A 15 17.12 7.86 -15.80
CA THR A 15 18.12 7.00 -15.16
C THR A 15 18.23 7.31 -13.66
N MET A 16 18.33 8.60 -13.31
CA MET A 16 18.44 9.03 -11.92
C MET A 16 17.19 8.67 -11.10
N LEU A 17 15.99 8.89 -11.64
CA LEU A 17 14.75 8.55 -10.95
C LEU A 17 14.61 7.03 -10.76
N LYS A 18 14.92 6.23 -11.79
CA LYS A 18 14.92 4.76 -11.67
C LYS A 18 15.90 4.28 -10.60
N SER A 19 17.08 4.89 -10.52
CA SER A 19 18.09 4.51 -9.52
C SER A 19 17.66 4.72 -8.07
N LEU A 20 16.67 5.59 -7.81
CA LEU A 20 16.08 5.75 -6.47
C LEU A 20 15.30 4.51 -6.03
N LEU A 21 14.88 3.67 -6.97
CA LEU A 21 14.02 2.51 -6.72
C LEU A 21 14.76 1.17 -6.81
N ASP A 22 16.00 1.14 -7.29
CA ASP A 22 16.79 -0.09 -7.54
C ASP A 22 16.92 -1.00 -6.31
N ASP A 23 17.02 -0.42 -5.13
CA ASP A 23 17.25 -1.16 -3.89
C ASP A 23 15.97 -1.65 -3.19
N PHE A 24 14.79 -1.34 -3.73
CA PHE A 24 13.51 -1.83 -3.21
C PHE A 24 13.14 -3.17 -3.86
N ASN A 25 12.69 -4.12 -3.04
CA ASN A 25 12.25 -5.42 -3.53
C ASN A 25 10.72 -5.40 -3.75
N PHE A 26 10.32 -4.93 -4.92
CA PHE A 26 8.92 -4.88 -5.32
C PHE A 26 8.38 -6.28 -5.63
N CYS A 27 7.13 -6.57 -5.27
CA CYS A 27 6.52 -7.87 -5.56
C CYS A 27 6.36 -8.13 -7.06
N THR A 28 6.01 -7.07 -7.80
CA THR A 28 5.85 -7.11 -9.25
C THR A 28 6.57 -5.92 -9.90
N PRO A 29 6.95 -6.02 -11.19
CA PRO A 29 7.45 -4.86 -11.93
C PRO A 29 6.47 -3.67 -11.94
N SER A 30 5.16 -3.93 -11.95
CA SER A 30 4.13 -2.88 -11.87
C SER A 30 4.02 -2.24 -10.49
N ASP A 31 4.46 -2.88 -9.40
CA ASP A 31 4.65 -2.20 -8.11
C ASP A 31 5.78 -1.15 -8.19
N ALA A 32 6.85 -1.41 -8.94
CA ALA A 32 7.88 -0.41 -9.20
C ALA A 32 7.35 0.76 -10.05
N SER A 33 6.47 0.48 -11.02
CA SER A 33 5.76 1.51 -11.78
C SER A 33 4.87 2.39 -10.90
N ARG A 34 4.12 1.79 -9.97
CA ARG A 34 3.30 2.51 -8.98
C ARG A 34 4.17 3.36 -8.05
N ALA A 35 5.32 2.83 -7.62
CA ALA A 35 6.30 3.59 -6.85
C ALA A 35 6.84 4.80 -7.62
N MET A 36 7.15 4.64 -8.91
CA MET A 36 7.60 5.72 -9.79
C MET A 36 6.52 6.78 -9.99
N ALA A 37 5.26 6.36 -10.19
CA ALA A 37 4.12 7.27 -10.31
C ALA A 37 3.96 8.14 -9.05
N SER A 38 4.22 7.61 -7.86
CA SER A 38 4.21 8.38 -6.61
C SER A 38 5.33 9.43 -6.52
N LEU A 39 6.48 9.24 -7.19
CA LEU A 39 7.55 10.26 -7.27
C LEU A 39 7.15 11.42 -8.18
N ILE A 40 6.40 11.15 -9.25
CA ILE A 40 6.00 12.14 -10.29
C ILE A 40 4.72 12.90 -9.92
N SER A 41 3.78 12.22 -9.26
CA SER A 41 2.46 12.75 -8.90
C SER A 41 2.47 14.14 -8.25
N PRO A 42 3.36 14.45 -7.27
CA PRO A 42 3.32 15.76 -6.63
C PRO A 42 3.64 16.91 -7.60
N ALA A 43 4.53 16.73 -8.58
CA ALA A 43 4.80 17.76 -9.59
C ALA A 43 3.58 18.03 -10.47
N LEU A 44 2.81 17.00 -10.84
CA LEU A 44 1.58 17.15 -11.60
C LEU A 44 0.49 17.86 -10.80
N LYS A 45 0.41 17.59 -9.49
CA LYS A 45 -0.58 18.16 -8.58
C LYS A 45 -0.25 19.61 -8.22
N PHE A 46 0.97 19.88 -7.77
CA PHE A 46 1.42 21.23 -7.38
C PHE A 46 1.60 22.17 -8.57
N GLY A 47 1.98 21.63 -9.74
CA GLY A 47 2.02 22.37 -11.00
C GLY A 47 0.66 22.59 -11.65
N ASP A 48 -0.42 22.15 -11.01
CA ASP A 48 -1.80 22.24 -11.50
C ASP A 48 -1.96 21.70 -12.94
N HIS A 49 -1.24 20.62 -13.25
CA HIS A 49 -1.24 20.01 -14.57
C HIS A 49 -2.36 19.00 -14.76
N LEU A 50 -2.90 18.47 -13.65
CA LEU A 50 -4.06 17.59 -13.59
C LEU A 50 -5.07 18.15 -12.59
N HIS A 51 -6.27 18.50 -13.07
CA HIS A 51 -7.34 19.02 -12.23
C HIS A 51 -8.29 17.93 -11.72
N CYS A 52 -7.72 16.88 -11.13
CA CYS A 52 -8.46 15.75 -10.60
C CYS A 52 -8.00 15.38 -9.19
N ASP A 53 -8.75 14.51 -8.52
CA ASP A 53 -8.30 13.86 -7.31
C ASP A 53 -7.17 12.87 -7.59
N PHE A 54 -6.31 12.63 -6.60
CA PHE A 54 -5.17 11.71 -6.70
C PHE A 54 -5.39 10.56 -5.72
N PRO A 55 -5.11 9.30 -6.10
CA PRO A 55 -5.26 8.19 -5.19
C PRO A 55 -4.26 8.27 -4.04
N ILE A 56 -4.60 7.60 -2.94
CA ILE A 56 -3.74 7.44 -1.78
C ILE A 56 -2.57 6.53 -2.17
N ASP A 57 -1.34 7.01 -1.96
CA ASP A 57 -0.12 6.22 -2.12
C ASP A 57 -0.02 5.20 -0.96
N PHE A 58 -0.55 4.00 -1.19
CA PHE A 58 -0.69 2.95 -0.17
C PHE A 58 0.44 1.93 -0.30
N ALA A 59 1.41 1.97 0.62
CA ALA A 59 2.54 1.05 0.64
C ALA A 59 2.29 -0.10 1.62
N GLU A 60 2.20 -1.32 1.09
CA GLU A 60 2.06 -2.54 1.87
C GLU A 60 3.33 -3.37 1.84
N ALA A 61 3.67 -4.00 2.96
CA ALA A 61 4.78 -4.94 3.02
C ALA A 61 4.41 -6.25 3.73
N ASP A 62 5.17 -7.28 3.43
CA ASP A 62 5.16 -8.57 4.13
C ASP A 62 5.63 -8.46 5.59
N GLN A 63 6.61 -7.59 5.85
CA GLN A 63 7.25 -7.46 7.15
C GLN A 63 7.64 -6.02 7.50
N SER A 64 8.01 -5.84 8.77
CA SER A 64 8.71 -4.64 9.20
C SER A 64 10.07 -4.52 8.53
N GLN A 65 10.51 -3.28 8.31
CA GLN A 65 11.80 -2.91 7.71
C GLN A 65 11.96 -3.30 6.23
N SER A 66 10.87 -3.53 5.48
CA SER A 66 10.94 -3.75 4.02
C SER A 66 11.14 -2.48 3.18
N GLY A 67 11.10 -1.28 3.78
CA GLY A 67 11.39 -0.01 3.09
C GLY A 67 10.17 0.85 2.70
N LYS A 68 8.93 0.43 2.96
CA LYS A 68 7.69 1.18 2.64
C LYS A 68 7.70 2.67 3.05
N THR A 69 7.95 2.95 4.32
CA THR A 69 8.03 4.33 4.84
C THR A 69 9.27 5.05 4.29
N TYR A 70 10.35 4.33 4.01
CA TYR A 70 11.57 4.93 3.44
C TYR A 70 11.30 5.45 2.03
N ARG A 71 10.63 4.68 1.17
CA ARG A 71 10.17 5.12 -0.16
C ARG A 71 9.31 6.38 -0.08
N GLN A 72 8.33 6.42 0.83
CA GLN A 72 7.45 7.58 1.01
C GLN A 72 8.21 8.83 1.47
N LYS A 73 9.25 8.66 2.31
CA LYS A 73 10.17 9.74 2.69
C LYS A 73 10.99 10.25 1.51
N LEU A 74 11.38 9.40 0.56
CA LEU A 74 12.06 9.85 -0.66
C LEU A 74 11.16 10.77 -1.49
N VAL A 75 9.88 10.44 -1.64
CA VAL A 75 8.90 11.32 -2.31
C VAL A 75 8.93 12.70 -1.66
N CYS A 76 8.70 12.80 -0.34
CA CYS A 76 8.72 14.08 0.36
C CYS A 76 10.05 14.83 0.20
N ALA A 77 11.18 14.12 0.26
CA ALA A 77 12.51 14.70 0.14
C ALA A 77 12.76 15.32 -1.24
N ILE A 78 12.27 14.72 -2.33
CA ILE A 78 12.38 15.30 -3.69
C ILE A 78 11.71 16.67 -3.78
N TYR A 79 10.60 16.87 -3.06
CA TYR A 79 9.87 18.14 -3.06
C TYR A 79 10.28 19.09 -1.92
N ASN A 80 11.33 18.74 -1.17
CA ASN A 80 11.78 19.47 0.02
C ASN A 80 10.66 19.69 1.06
N GLU A 81 9.75 18.72 1.16
CA GLU A 81 8.59 18.77 2.03
C GLU A 81 8.76 17.93 3.29
N ILE A 82 8.08 18.34 4.35
CA ILE A 82 8.01 17.60 5.62
C ILE A 82 6.56 17.20 5.85
N PRO A 83 6.21 15.90 5.82
CA PRO A 83 4.82 15.49 5.95
C PRO A 83 4.23 15.82 7.32
N SER A 84 2.92 15.99 7.36
CA SER A 84 2.14 15.86 8.60
C SER A 84 1.95 14.36 8.88
N VAL A 85 2.73 13.84 9.83
CA VAL A 85 2.61 12.46 10.28
C VAL A 85 1.39 12.31 11.19
N ILE A 86 0.53 11.37 10.87
CA ILE A 86 -0.67 10.97 11.58
C ILE A 86 -0.37 9.60 12.20
N THR A 87 -0.34 9.56 13.52
CA THR A 87 -0.19 8.31 14.26
C THR A 87 -1.56 7.83 14.70
N GLU A 88 -1.87 6.57 14.46
CA GLU A 88 -3.09 5.94 14.93
C GLU A 88 -3.16 5.99 16.47
N PRO A 89 -4.21 6.61 17.07
CA PRO A 89 -4.38 6.62 18.52
C PRO A 89 -4.54 5.18 19.05
N LYS A 90 -3.81 4.85 20.13
CA LYS A 90 -3.95 3.55 20.83
C LYS A 90 -4.53 3.76 22.22
N GLY A 91 -5.81 3.44 22.38
CA GLY A 91 -6.54 3.67 23.62
C GLY A 91 -6.81 5.16 23.89
N GLY A 92 -7.80 5.43 24.75
CA GLY A 92 -8.27 6.80 25.04
C GLY A 92 -9.46 7.25 24.20
N VAL A 93 -9.78 8.54 24.25
CA VAL A 93 -10.98 9.14 23.63
C VAL A 93 -10.75 9.67 22.20
N GLY A 94 -9.50 9.73 21.74
CA GLY A 94 -9.17 10.34 20.45
C GLY A 94 -9.33 9.38 19.28
N SER A 95 -9.93 9.85 18.18
CA SER A 95 -10.15 9.05 16.96
C SER A 95 -9.11 9.34 15.86
N LEU A 96 -9.02 8.42 14.89
CA LEU A 96 -8.22 8.64 13.68
C LEU A 96 -8.71 9.88 12.90
N ASP A 97 -10.02 10.08 12.83
CA ASP A 97 -10.65 11.22 12.15
C ASP A 97 -10.30 12.57 12.79
N GLU A 98 -10.15 12.62 14.13
CA GLU A 98 -9.66 13.81 14.83
C GLU A 98 -8.19 14.10 14.50
N SER A 99 -7.36 13.06 14.43
CA SER A 99 -5.95 13.18 14.07
C SER A 99 -5.78 13.65 12.62
N ILE A 100 -6.61 13.13 11.71
CA ILE A 100 -6.70 13.58 10.31
C ILE A 100 -7.15 15.04 10.23
N SER A 101 -8.22 15.40 10.96
CA SER A 101 -8.70 16.79 11.00
C SER A 101 -7.60 17.76 11.45
N GLY A 102 -6.86 17.40 12.50
CA GLY A 102 -5.72 18.21 12.97
C GLY A 102 -4.61 18.31 11.92
N ALA A 103 -4.35 17.26 11.14
CA ALA A 103 -3.36 17.27 10.08
C ALA A 103 -3.79 18.12 8.86
N LEU A 104 -5.06 18.05 8.49
CA LEU A 104 -5.67 18.90 7.46
C LEU A 104 -5.60 20.38 7.86
N ILE A 105 -5.90 20.72 9.12
CA ILE A 105 -5.81 22.11 9.61
C ILE A 105 -4.35 22.64 9.56
N LYS A 106 -3.34 21.78 9.71
CA LYS A 106 -1.93 22.19 9.58
C LYS A 106 -1.54 22.62 8.16
N GLY A 107 -2.31 22.23 7.14
CA GLY A 107 -2.11 22.71 5.77
C GLY A 107 -0.85 22.19 5.05
N LYS A 108 -0.17 21.16 5.59
CA LYS A 108 1.00 20.58 4.91
C LYS A 108 0.57 19.69 3.75
N PRO A 109 1.22 19.78 2.58
CA PRO A 109 0.75 19.09 1.38
C PRO A 109 0.83 17.57 1.48
N PHE A 110 1.80 17.02 2.23
CA PHE A 110 1.89 15.57 2.45
C PHE A 110 1.28 15.18 3.80
N LEU A 111 0.30 14.27 3.76
CA LEU A 111 -0.34 13.68 4.93
C LEU A 111 0.03 12.20 5.00
N THR A 112 0.68 11.76 6.07
CA THR A 112 1.21 10.40 6.16
C THR A 112 0.62 9.64 7.35
N ILE A 113 -0.12 8.56 7.10
CA ILE A 113 -0.48 7.58 8.14
C ILE A 113 0.57 6.48 8.12
N ASP A 114 1.52 6.56 9.05
CA ASP A 114 2.65 5.61 9.09
C ASP A 114 2.33 4.40 9.97
N ASN A 115 2.61 3.20 9.45
CA ASN A 115 2.47 1.94 10.15
C ASN A 115 1.04 1.71 10.68
N LEU A 116 0.04 1.92 9.82
CA LEU A 116 -1.36 1.60 10.10
C LEU A 116 -1.47 0.10 10.44
N ARG A 117 -2.11 -0.21 11.57
CA ARG A 117 -2.28 -1.60 12.04
C ARG A 117 -3.73 -2.04 12.05
N SER A 118 -4.65 -1.15 12.43
CA SER A 118 -6.07 -1.47 12.43
C SER A 118 -6.70 -1.27 11.06
N LYS A 119 -8.00 -1.61 10.99
CA LYS A 119 -8.83 -1.33 9.84
C LYS A 119 -8.88 0.18 9.56
N LEU A 120 -8.59 0.57 8.31
CA LEU A 120 -8.83 1.94 7.86
C LEU A 120 -10.32 2.13 7.57
N ASP A 121 -11.00 2.79 8.49
CA ASP A 121 -12.39 3.21 8.37
C ASP A 121 -12.46 4.68 8.81
N SER A 122 -12.44 5.59 7.83
CA SER A 122 -12.32 7.03 8.06
C SER A 122 -13.06 7.82 6.99
N THR A 123 -14.24 8.30 7.36
CA THR A 123 -15.11 9.07 6.45
C THR A 123 -14.47 10.39 6.03
N ILE A 124 -13.68 11.02 6.91
CA ILE A 124 -12.97 12.26 6.60
C ILE A 124 -11.80 12.02 5.63
N LEU A 125 -11.08 10.89 5.75
CA LEU A 125 -10.07 10.49 4.77
C LEU A 125 -10.71 10.28 3.40
N GLU A 126 -11.81 9.53 3.35
CA GLU A 126 -12.53 9.22 2.12
C GLU A 126 -13.03 10.49 1.43
N THR A 127 -13.65 11.40 2.20
CA THR A 127 -14.17 12.69 1.71
C THR A 127 -13.05 13.64 1.27
N SER A 128 -11.93 13.68 2.01
CA SER A 128 -10.80 14.54 1.67
C SER A 128 -9.93 14.00 0.53
N THR A 129 -10.00 12.72 0.23
CA THR A 129 -9.32 12.13 -0.93
C THR A 129 -10.13 12.28 -2.19
N ARG A 130 -11.45 12.02 -2.13
CA ARG A 130 -12.37 12.15 -3.26
C ARG A 130 -13.78 12.47 -2.75
N GLY A 131 -14.18 13.71 -2.93
CA GLY A 131 -15.43 14.25 -2.42
C GLY A 131 -15.81 15.56 -3.12
N HIS A 132 -16.29 16.55 -2.37
CA HIS A 132 -16.73 17.84 -2.91
C HIS A 132 -15.62 18.90 -2.98
N GLY A 133 -14.35 18.48 -3.02
CA GLY A 133 -13.17 19.38 -3.00
C GLY A 133 -12.94 20.13 -1.69
N THR A 134 -13.84 19.96 -0.71
CA THR A 134 -13.74 20.56 0.63
C THR A 134 -14.18 19.55 1.69
N VAL A 135 -13.70 19.75 2.92
CA VAL A 135 -14.10 18.94 4.07
C VAL A 135 -14.18 19.81 5.32
N GLN A 136 -15.13 19.51 6.22
CA GLN A 136 -15.18 20.15 7.53
C GLN A 136 -14.20 19.44 8.47
N ALA A 137 -13.13 20.14 8.86
CA ALA A 137 -12.14 19.62 9.81
C ALA A 137 -12.38 20.24 11.18
N ARG A 138 -12.37 19.40 12.22
CA ARG A 138 -12.54 19.82 13.62
C ARG A 138 -11.35 19.36 14.45
N ALA A 139 -10.78 20.29 15.21
CA ALA A 139 -9.77 20.03 16.21
C ALA A 139 -10.13 20.79 17.49
N LEU A 140 -9.34 20.60 18.55
CA LEU A 140 -9.57 21.28 19.83
C LEU A 140 -9.65 22.81 19.62
N ARG A 141 -10.83 23.38 19.88
CA ARG A 141 -11.16 24.81 19.76
C ARG A 141 -11.12 25.39 18.33
N THR A 142 -11.02 24.55 17.31
CA THR A 142 -10.99 24.98 15.90
C THR A 142 -11.93 24.13 15.07
N SER A 143 -12.82 24.77 14.31
CA SER A 143 -13.66 24.13 13.30
C SER A 143 -13.60 24.98 12.05
N THR A 144 -13.15 24.42 10.94
CA THR A 144 -13.00 25.17 9.68
C THR A 144 -13.21 24.25 8.48
N THR A 145 -13.63 24.85 7.38
CA THR A 145 -13.67 24.18 6.07
C THR A 145 -12.28 24.23 5.46
N ILE A 146 -11.81 23.08 4.98
CA ILE A 146 -10.50 22.92 4.36
C ILE A 146 -10.70 22.50 2.91
N GLU A 147 -10.03 23.18 1.97
CA GLU A 147 -9.91 22.72 0.59
C GLU A 147 -9.00 21.50 0.52
N THR A 148 -9.46 20.44 -0.12
CA THR A 148 -8.79 19.13 -0.07
C THR A 148 -7.84 18.91 -1.23
N ARG A 149 -7.92 19.76 -2.26
CA ARG A 149 -7.21 19.64 -3.52
C ARG A 149 -5.70 19.60 -3.38
N HIS A 150 -5.10 20.18 -2.35
CA HIS A 150 -3.65 20.31 -2.24
C HIS A 150 -2.96 19.13 -1.54
N TYR A 151 -3.71 18.18 -0.96
CA TYR A 151 -3.13 17.10 -0.16
C TYR A 151 -2.75 15.87 -0.98
N LEU A 152 -1.63 15.27 -0.63
CA LEU A 152 -1.14 13.98 -1.10
C LEU A 152 -1.09 13.04 0.10
N TRP A 153 -1.86 11.97 0.00
CA TRP A 153 -1.96 10.98 1.06
C TRP A 153 -0.93 9.86 0.85
N GLN A 154 -0.22 9.52 1.93
CA GLN A 154 0.68 8.39 1.99
C GLN A 154 0.28 7.51 3.17
N ILE A 155 0.05 6.23 2.94
CA ILE A 155 -0.26 5.27 4.00
C ILE A 155 0.72 4.12 3.91
N SER A 156 1.22 3.66 5.06
CA SER A 156 2.12 2.51 5.13
C SER A 156 1.56 1.44 6.07
N THR A 157 1.64 0.17 5.69
CA THR A 157 1.15 -0.94 6.52
C THR A 157 1.91 -2.26 6.30
N ASN A 158 1.73 -3.21 7.23
CA ASN A 158 2.15 -4.61 7.09
C ASN A 158 0.98 -5.56 6.72
N GLY A 159 -0.22 -5.03 6.48
CA GLY A 159 -1.41 -5.84 6.22
C GLY A 159 -2.68 -5.33 6.90
N ALA A 160 -2.82 -4.01 7.07
CA ALA A 160 -4.04 -3.41 7.58
C ALA A 160 -5.22 -3.69 6.64
N GLU A 161 -6.39 -3.92 7.24
CA GLU A 161 -7.64 -4.05 6.51
C GLU A 161 -8.10 -2.68 5.99
N LEU A 162 -8.61 -2.63 4.77
CA LEU A 162 -9.29 -1.44 4.24
C LEU A 162 -10.79 -1.72 4.12
N THR A 163 -11.63 -0.70 4.29
CA THR A 163 -12.98 -0.75 3.71
C THR A 163 -12.86 -0.86 2.18
N ARG A 164 -13.89 -1.38 1.51
CA ARG A 164 -13.93 -1.40 0.03
C ARG A 164 -13.80 0.02 -0.55
N ASP A 165 -14.39 1.00 0.13
CA ASP A 165 -14.36 2.40 -0.28
C ASP A 165 -12.95 3.01 -0.15
N ALA A 166 -12.25 2.73 0.94
CA ALA A 166 -10.85 3.11 1.12
C ALA A 166 -9.93 2.39 0.11
N ALA A 167 -10.12 1.09 -0.13
CA ALA A 167 -9.33 0.32 -1.09
C ALA A 167 -9.45 0.88 -2.53
N ASN A 168 -10.65 1.28 -2.94
CA ASN A 168 -10.90 1.92 -4.25
C ASN A 168 -10.24 3.30 -4.39
N ARG A 169 -9.82 3.92 -3.27
CA ARG A 169 -9.08 5.20 -3.24
C ARG A 169 -7.57 5.03 -3.19
N CYS A 170 -7.07 3.81 -3.06
CA CYS A 170 -5.65 3.53 -2.91
C CYS A 170 -5.02 3.02 -4.22
N ILE A 171 -3.85 3.56 -4.55
CA ILE A 171 -2.89 2.89 -5.43
C ILE A 171 -1.94 2.08 -4.54
N VAL A 172 -2.07 0.75 -4.60
CA VAL A 172 -1.39 -0.17 -3.68
C VAL A 172 -0.03 -0.51 -4.26
N THR A 173 1.06 -0.30 -3.53
CA THR A 173 2.42 -0.70 -3.92
C THR A 173 2.96 -1.69 -2.91
N LYS A 174 3.34 -2.89 -3.36
CA LYS A 174 3.83 -3.96 -2.49
C LYS A 174 5.34 -4.09 -2.53
N ILE A 175 5.91 -4.17 -1.33
CA ILE A 175 7.35 -4.30 -1.12
C ILE A 175 7.60 -5.46 -0.17
N THR A 176 8.44 -6.40 -0.57
CA THR A 176 8.86 -7.52 0.28
C THR A 176 10.17 -7.22 0.98
N LYS A 177 10.39 -7.85 2.12
CA LYS A 177 11.64 -7.68 2.87
C LYS A 177 12.79 -8.30 2.10
N ARG A 178 13.86 -7.54 1.93
CA ARG A 178 15.12 -8.08 1.40
C ARG A 178 15.79 -9.00 2.43
N PRO A 179 16.64 -9.93 2.00
CA PRO A 179 17.50 -10.69 2.90
C PRO A 179 18.26 -9.77 3.87
N SER A 180 18.50 -10.22 5.11
CA SER A 180 19.07 -9.39 6.19
C SER A 180 20.46 -8.80 5.89
N ASN A 181 21.20 -9.39 4.96
CA ASN A 181 22.51 -8.93 4.50
C ASN A 181 22.43 -7.91 3.36
N ALA A 182 21.28 -7.77 2.69
CA ALA A 182 21.09 -6.82 1.61
C ALA A 182 20.96 -5.41 2.20
N ARG A 183 21.86 -4.53 1.78
CA ARG A 183 21.86 -3.12 2.19
C ARG A 183 21.55 -2.24 1.00
N PHE A 184 20.85 -1.14 1.26
CA PHE A 184 20.73 -0.06 0.29
C PHE A 184 22.12 0.47 -0.05
N LYS A 185 22.28 0.92 -1.30
CA LYS A 185 23.49 1.57 -1.78
C LYS A 185 23.85 2.74 -0.88
N HIS A 186 25.15 2.84 -0.59
CA HIS A 186 25.71 3.99 0.10
C HIS A 186 26.19 5.02 -0.92
N PHE A 187 26.01 6.29 -0.58
CA PHE A 187 26.40 7.43 -1.39
C PHE A 187 27.46 8.24 -0.63
N PRO A 188 28.26 9.08 -1.32
CA PRO A 188 29.20 9.97 -0.63
C PRO A 188 28.54 10.86 0.43
N ASP A 189 27.29 11.24 0.20
CA ASP A 189 26.47 12.07 1.11
C ASP A 189 25.84 11.28 2.27
N GLY A 190 26.02 9.96 2.29
CA GLY A 190 25.46 9.06 3.30
C GLY A 190 24.46 8.05 2.74
N ASP A 191 23.35 7.82 3.46
CA ASP A 191 22.28 6.95 2.97
C ASP A 191 21.51 7.58 1.79
N LEU A 192 20.67 6.79 1.11
CA LEU A 192 19.91 7.25 -0.06
C LEU A 192 19.05 8.49 0.23
N LEU A 193 18.44 8.59 1.41
CA LEU A 193 17.62 9.74 1.80
C LEU A 193 18.47 10.98 2.05
N GLN A 194 19.64 10.82 2.66
CA GLN A 194 20.62 11.90 2.80
C GLN A 194 21.13 12.37 1.44
N HIS A 195 21.42 11.44 0.53
CA HIS A 195 21.81 11.75 -0.85
C HIS A 195 20.72 12.51 -1.62
N VAL A 196 19.46 12.09 -1.52
CA VAL A 196 18.34 12.81 -2.13
C VAL A 196 18.18 14.20 -1.56
N ARG A 197 18.33 14.38 -0.24
CA ARG A 197 18.26 15.71 0.40
C ARG A 197 19.41 16.62 -0.01
N ALA A 198 20.63 16.09 -0.10
CA ALA A 198 21.81 16.83 -0.53
C ALA A 198 21.69 17.29 -2.00
N ASN A 199 21.05 16.48 -2.84
CA ASN A 199 20.88 16.71 -4.28
C ASN A 199 19.43 17.02 -4.67
N GLN A 200 18.65 17.59 -3.75
CA GLN A 200 17.19 17.71 -3.88
C GLN A 200 16.76 18.46 -5.15
N ASN A 201 17.43 19.57 -5.47
CA ASN A 201 17.14 20.36 -6.67
C ASN A 201 17.38 19.57 -7.96
N ILE A 202 18.39 18.70 -8.00
CA ILE A 202 18.67 17.84 -9.14
C ILE A 202 17.56 16.80 -9.32
N PHE A 203 17.15 16.11 -8.25
CA PHE A 203 16.06 15.12 -8.33
C PHE A 203 14.72 15.77 -8.68
N LEU A 204 14.43 16.96 -8.16
CA LEU A 204 13.26 17.73 -8.58
C LEU A 204 13.35 18.13 -10.06
N GLY A 205 14.53 18.54 -10.52
CA GLY A 205 14.81 18.81 -11.94
C GLY A 205 14.61 17.59 -12.83
N CYS A 206 14.92 16.38 -12.33
CA CYS A 206 14.64 15.13 -13.03
C CYS A 206 13.13 14.90 -13.18
N VAL A 207 12.34 15.09 -12.11
CA VAL A 207 10.88 14.99 -12.21
C VAL A 207 10.33 16.00 -13.21
N PHE A 208 10.81 17.24 -13.16
CA PHE A 208 10.38 18.28 -14.11
C PHE A 208 10.78 17.97 -15.55
N ALA A 209 11.90 17.31 -15.81
CA ALA A 209 12.24 16.84 -17.15
C ALA A 209 11.19 15.87 -17.70
N VAL A 210 10.75 14.90 -16.89
CA VAL A 210 9.70 13.93 -17.26
C VAL A 210 8.36 14.63 -17.49
N VAL A 211 7.94 15.51 -16.57
CA VAL A 211 6.67 16.25 -16.70
C VAL A 211 6.69 17.18 -17.92
N ARG A 212 7.81 17.86 -18.18
CA ARG A 212 7.98 18.73 -19.36
C ARG A 212 7.88 17.95 -20.65
N GLU A 213 8.47 16.76 -20.72
CA GLU A 213 8.35 15.87 -21.87
C GLU A 213 6.90 15.46 -22.11
N TRP A 214 6.17 15.08 -21.06
CA TRP A 214 4.75 14.76 -21.17
C TRP A 214 3.91 15.96 -21.67
N ILE A 215 4.19 17.16 -21.16
CA ILE A 215 3.54 18.39 -21.62
C ILE A 215 3.90 18.69 -23.09
N HIS A 216 5.16 18.51 -23.47
CA HIS A 216 5.63 18.71 -24.84
C HIS A 216 4.90 17.80 -25.83
N ASN A 217 4.63 16.55 -25.45
CA ASN A 217 3.85 15.59 -26.22
C ASN A 217 2.33 15.88 -26.23
N GLY A 218 1.88 16.99 -25.63
CA GLY A 218 0.47 17.41 -25.63
C GLY A 218 -0.36 16.85 -24.47
N LYS A 219 0.27 16.45 -23.36
CA LYS A 219 -0.38 15.81 -22.20
C LYS A 219 -1.22 14.57 -22.54
N PRO A 220 -0.67 13.62 -23.31
CA PRO A 220 -1.39 12.41 -23.72
C PRO A 220 -1.80 11.55 -22.52
N ARG A 221 -2.79 10.69 -22.74
CA ARG A 221 -3.42 9.82 -21.76
C ARG A 221 -3.53 8.42 -22.35
N SER A 222 -3.33 7.38 -21.54
CA SER A 222 -3.62 6.00 -21.96
C SER A 222 -5.14 5.72 -21.94
N CYS A 223 -5.53 4.55 -22.42
CA CYS A 223 -6.92 4.07 -22.36
C CYS A 223 -7.27 3.34 -21.05
N GLU A 224 -6.41 3.41 -20.03
CA GLU A 224 -6.61 2.73 -18.76
C GLU A 224 -7.89 3.21 -18.05
N THR A 225 -8.65 2.26 -17.50
CA THR A 225 -9.94 2.52 -16.83
C THR A 225 -10.19 1.64 -15.61
N ARG A 226 -9.27 0.74 -15.25
CA ARG A 226 -9.36 -0.19 -14.11
C ARG A 226 -9.35 0.50 -12.75
N HIS A 227 -9.02 1.80 -12.68
CA HIS A 227 -9.07 2.59 -11.44
C HIS A 227 -10.04 3.77 -11.55
N ASP A 228 -10.76 4.06 -10.46
CA ASP A 228 -11.76 5.13 -10.46
C ASP A 228 -11.13 6.52 -10.55
N PHE A 229 -9.86 6.68 -10.15
CA PHE A 229 -9.08 7.93 -10.28
C PHE A 229 -8.56 8.07 -11.71
N ARG A 230 -9.49 8.00 -12.67
CA ARG A 230 -9.22 7.74 -14.08
C ARG A 230 -8.26 8.73 -14.70
N GLU A 231 -8.44 10.02 -14.48
CA GLU A 231 -7.59 11.05 -15.08
C GLU A 231 -6.13 10.96 -14.60
N TRP A 232 -5.94 10.71 -13.30
CA TRP A 232 -4.63 10.45 -12.74
C TRP A 232 -4.04 9.17 -13.34
N THR A 233 -4.81 8.08 -13.33
CA THR A 233 -4.34 6.77 -13.80
C THR A 233 -3.93 6.82 -15.26
N GLN A 234 -4.73 7.41 -16.14
CA GLN A 234 -4.43 7.48 -17.57
C GLN A 234 -3.20 8.35 -17.88
N ALA A 235 -3.03 9.46 -17.16
CA ALA A 235 -1.88 10.34 -17.35
C ALA A 235 -0.60 9.67 -16.84
N LEU A 236 -0.62 9.11 -15.63
CA LEU A 236 0.56 8.48 -15.04
C LEU A 236 0.90 7.19 -15.77
N ASP A 237 -0.07 6.35 -16.13
CA ASP A 237 0.18 5.13 -16.89
C ASP A 237 0.89 5.44 -18.22
N TRP A 238 0.44 6.46 -18.97
CA TRP A 238 1.12 6.91 -20.18
C TRP A 238 2.55 7.40 -19.92
N ILE A 239 2.76 8.22 -18.87
CA ILE A 239 4.11 8.70 -18.50
C ILE A 239 5.02 7.50 -18.17
N ILE A 240 4.50 6.53 -17.43
CA ILE A 240 5.22 5.34 -16.99
C ILE A 240 5.59 4.44 -18.18
N THR A 241 4.67 4.20 -19.12
CA THR A 241 4.94 3.31 -20.26
C THR A 241 5.77 4.00 -21.33
N GLU A 242 5.39 5.21 -21.75
CA GLU A 242 5.96 5.85 -22.94
C GLU A 242 7.24 6.65 -22.65
N ILE A 243 7.32 7.34 -21.51
CA ILE A 243 8.52 8.12 -21.14
C ILE A 243 9.46 7.28 -20.30
N MET A 244 8.94 6.65 -19.23
CA MET A 244 9.78 5.91 -18.30
C MET A 244 10.13 4.51 -18.83
N ALA A 245 9.47 4.01 -19.88
CA ALA A 245 9.66 2.65 -20.40
C ALA A 245 9.58 1.59 -19.28
N MET A 246 8.52 1.67 -18.48
CA MET A 246 8.22 0.76 -17.38
C MET A 246 6.90 0.02 -17.64
N PRO A 247 6.66 -1.12 -16.97
CA PRO A 247 5.42 -1.88 -17.10
C PRO A 247 4.17 -1.07 -16.73
N GLN A 248 3.02 -1.49 -17.24
CA GLN A 248 1.74 -0.79 -17.01
C GLN A 248 1.42 -0.65 -15.52
N LEU A 249 0.81 0.48 -15.18
CA LEU A 249 0.58 0.89 -13.79
C LEU A 249 -0.39 -0.03 -13.05
N MET A 250 -1.38 -0.59 -13.78
CA MET A 250 -2.55 -1.25 -13.22
C MET A 250 -2.51 -2.79 -13.27
N ASP A 251 -1.45 -3.37 -13.83
CA ASP A 251 -1.33 -4.83 -13.87
C ASP A 251 -1.22 -5.42 -12.46
N GLY A 252 -2.12 -6.36 -12.17
CA GLY A 252 -2.25 -7.02 -10.86
C GLY A 252 -2.79 -6.12 -9.73
N HIS A 253 -3.19 -4.87 -9.99
CA HIS A 253 -3.62 -3.95 -8.93
C HIS A 253 -5.03 -4.24 -8.42
N HIS A 254 -5.94 -4.70 -9.30
CA HIS A 254 -7.33 -4.98 -8.90
C HIS A 254 -7.41 -6.12 -7.88
N GLU A 255 -6.63 -7.18 -8.07
CA GLU A 255 -6.50 -8.29 -7.14
C GLU A 255 -5.99 -7.82 -5.78
N GLU A 256 -5.07 -6.85 -5.76
CA GLU A 256 -4.57 -6.26 -4.53
C GLU A 256 -5.63 -5.40 -3.82
N GLN A 257 -6.42 -4.61 -4.54
CA GLN A 257 -7.55 -3.88 -3.94
C GLN A 257 -8.57 -4.83 -3.30
N LEU A 258 -8.95 -5.90 -4.02
CA LEU A 258 -9.86 -6.92 -3.51
C LEU A 258 -9.28 -7.61 -2.28
N ARG A 259 -7.99 -7.91 -2.28
CA ARG A 259 -7.31 -8.53 -1.15
C ARG A 259 -7.26 -7.62 0.06
N THR A 260 -6.90 -6.34 -0.08
CA THR A 260 -6.84 -5.39 1.05
C THR A 260 -8.23 -5.06 1.61
N ALA A 261 -9.27 -5.15 0.78
CA ALA A 261 -10.66 -5.03 1.20
C ALA A 261 -11.27 -6.34 1.76
N ASN A 262 -10.57 -7.49 1.68
CA ASN A 262 -11.07 -8.79 2.14
C ASN A 262 -10.35 -9.22 3.44
N PRO A 263 -11.02 -9.10 4.59
CA PRO A 263 -10.42 -9.43 5.89
C PRO A 263 -9.99 -10.90 5.98
N ALA A 264 -10.72 -11.79 5.29
CA ALA A 264 -10.40 -13.22 5.25
C ALA A 264 -9.12 -13.52 4.45
N LEU A 265 -8.93 -12.84 3.31
CA LEU A 265 -7.70 -12.97 2.53
C LEU A 265 -6.49 -12.34 3.26
N GLN A 266 -6.69 -11.24 4.00
CA GLN A 266 -5.63 -10.67 4.85
C GLN A 266 -5.22 -11.62 5.96
N TRP A 267 -6.20 -12.23 6.63
CA TRP A 267 -5.90 -13.24 7.63
C TRP A 267 -5.17 -14.43 7.02
N LEU A 268 -5.65 -14.96 5.88
CA LEU A 268 -5.03 -16.08 5.19
C LEU A 268 -3.59 -15.76 4.77
N ARG A 269 -3.32 -14.53 4.33
CA ARG A 269 -1.98 -14.05 4.04
C ARG A 269 -1.06 -14.09 5.26
N SER A 270 -1.48 -13.48 6.36
CA SER A 270 -0.69 -13.44 7.60
C SER A 270 -0.38 -14.86 8.09
N ILE A 271 -1.36 -15.75 8.02
CA ILE A 271 -1.21 -17.17 8.34
C ILE A 271 -0.27 -17.86 7.34
N ALA A 272 -0.39 -17.63 6.04
CA ALA A 272 0.48 -18.24 5.04
C ALA A 272 1.95 -17.88 5.27
N ILE A 273 2.23 -16.61 5.60
CA ILE A 273 3.58 -16.14 5.95
C ILE A 273 4.08 -16.84 7.22
N ALA A 274 3.24 -16.96 8.26
CA ALA A 274 3.58 -17.68 9.48
C ALA A 274 3.87 -19.16 9.23
N VAL A 275 3.02 -19.86 8.46
CA VAL A 275 3.20 -21.28 8.11
C VAL A 275 4.48 -21.49 7.34
N ILE A 276 4.79 -20.68 6.33
CA ILE A 276 6.05 -20.81 5.58
C ILE A 276 7.29 -20.61 6.47
N LYS A 277 7.17 -19.78 7.51
CA LYS A 277 8.25 -19.52 8.47
C LYS A 277 8.44 -20.68 9.47
N THR A 278 7.38 -21.34 9.91
CA THR A 278 7.42 -22.27 11.05
C THR A 278 7.10 -23.72 10.70
N ARG A 279 6.24 -23.96 9.71
CA ARG A 279 5.63 -25.27 9.38
C ARG A 279 5.48 -25.50 7.87
N SER A 280 6.45 -25.06 7.08
CA SER A 280 6.39 -25.09 5.61
C SER A 280 6.21 -26.52 5.07
N GLY A 281 5.25 -26.72 4.16
CA GLY A 281 4.97 -28.01 3.53
C GLY A 281 4.16 -29.00 4.37
N GLU A 282 3.88 -28.71 5.64
CA GLU A 282 2.95 -29.49 6.48
C GLU A 282 1.50 -29.34 6.01
N GLU A 283 0.69 -30.39 6.23
CA GLU A 283 -0.76 -30.33 6.07
C GLU A 283 -1.39 -29.94 7.39
N LEU A 284 -2.04 -28.77 7.41
CA LEU A 284 -2.59 -28.18 8.62
C LEU A 284 -4.12 -28.15 8.56
N SER A 285 -4.78 -28.52 9.66
CA SER A 285 -6.23 -28.37 9.82
C SER A 285 -6.62 -26.94 10.17
N ALA A 286 -7.92 -26.62 10.10
CA ALA A 286 -8.43 -25.32 10.54
C ALA A 286 -8.14 -25.02 12.03
N SER A 287 -8.10 -26.04 12.89
CA SER A 287 -7.75 -25.86 14.30
C SER A 287 -6.28 -25.50 14.48
N GLN A 288 -5.38 -26.21 13.79
CA GLN A 288 -3.94 -25.93 13.85
C GLN A 288 -3.59 -24.55 13.28
N LEU A 289 -4.32 -24.09 12.26
CA LEU A 289 -4.17 -22.73 11.74
C LEU A 289 -4.69 -21.66 12.71
N ALA A 290 -5.76 -21.96 13.45
CA ALA A 290 -6.27 -21.06 14.49
C ALA A 290 -5.28 -20.93 15.66
N GLU A 291 -4.74 -22.05 16.13
CA GLU A 291 -3.70 -22.12 17.18
C GLU A 291 -2.44 -21.32 16.77
N LEU A 292 -1.93 -21.56 15.54
CA LEU A 292 -0.79 -20.79 15.01
C LEU A 292 -1.08 -19.28 14.95
N GLY A 293 -2.30 -18.91 14.58
CA GLY A 293 -2.74 -17.53 14.59
C GLY A 293 -2.66 -16.90 15.97
N GLU A 294 -3.08 -17.60 17.01
CA GLU A 294 -2.99 -17.14 18.40
C GLU A 294 -1.54 -17.01 18.87
N GLU A 295 -0.69 -18.01 18.56
CA GLU A 295 0.74 -18.01 18.90
C GLU A 295 1.50 -16.84 18.26
N GLU A 296 1.21 -16.50 17.00
CA GLU A 296 1.86 -15.40 16.28
C GLU A 296 1.12 -14.05 16.45
N GLY A 297 0.06 -14.00 17.27
CA GLY A 297 -0.71 -12.77 17.55
C GLY A 297 -1.50 -12.23 16.35
N ILE A 298 -1.94 -13.12 15.46
CA ILE A 298 -2.74 -12.83 14.27
C ILE A 298 -4.22 -12.88 14.65
N GLU A 299 -4.85 -11.71 14.80
CA GLU A 299 -6.27 -11.62 15.15
C GLU A 299 -7.20 -12.10 14.03
N LEU A 300 -8.28 -12.82 14.39
CA LEU A 300 -9.31 -13.23 13.44
C LEU A 300 -10.14 -12.01 12.97
N PRO A 301 -10.49 -11.93 11.67
CA PRO A 301 -11.14 -10.76 11.07
C PRO A 301 -12.57 -10.49 11.55
N ARG A 302 -13.19 -11.42 12.29
CA ARG A 302 -14.46 -11.17 13.00
C ARG A 302 -14.19 -11.20 14.48
N ARG A 303 -14.58 -10.14 15.20
CA ARG A 303 -14.88 -10.27 16.65
C ARG A 303 -15.97 -11.32 16.76
N SER A 304 -15.57 -12.54 17.11
CA SER A 304 -16.52 -13.54 17.52
C SER A 304 -17.25 -12.95 18.73
N THR A 305 -18.57 -12.90 18.69
CA THR A 305 -19.34 -12.95 19.94
C THR A 305 -18.75 -14.12 20.72
N SER A 306 -18.43 -13.95 22.01
CA SER A 306 -17.55 -14.80 22.84
C SER A 306 -17.90 -16.31 22.99
N ARG A 307 -18.68 -16.88 22.06
CA ARG A 307 -19.21 -18.23 22.02
C ARG A 307 -18.79 -19.03 20.78
N ASP A 308 -18.22 -18.41 19.74
CA ASP A 308 -17.81 -19.14 18.54
C ASP A 308 -16.36 -19.64 18.65
N ASP A 309 -16.17 -20.94 18.50
CA ASP A 309 -14.87 -21.62 18.46
C ASP A 309 -14.01 -21.09 17.28
N PRO A 310 -12.77 -20.60 17.52
CA PRO A 310 -11.86 -20.12 16.48
C PRO A 310 -11.69 -21.08 15.29
N CYS A 311 -11.68 -22.39 15.53
CA CYS A 311 -11.58 -23.41 14.49
C CYS A 311 -12.76 -23.34 13.49
N ILE A 312 -13.98 -23.13 14.00
CA ILE A 312 -15.19 -23.03 13.17
C ILE A 312 -15.15 -21.76 12.32
N ILE A 313 -14.67 -20.65 12.89
CA ILE A 313 -14.52 -19.37 12.18
C ILE A 313 -13.53 -19.53 11.03
N VAL A 314 -12.35 -20.11 11.31
CA VAL A 314 -11.33 -20.41 10.30
C VAL A 314 -11.88 -21.34 9.21
N GLY A 315 -12.55 -22.42 9.60
CA GLY A 315 -13.12 -23.39 8.66
C GLY A 315 -14.16 -22.77 7.72
N ARG A 316 -15.10 -21.96 8.24
CA ARG A 316 -16.09 -21.25 7.42
C ARG A 316 -15.44 -20.24 6.48
N MET A 317 -14.45 -19.53 6.98
CA MET A 317 -13.73 -18.51 6.23
C MET A 317 -12.95 -19.11 5.06
N LEU A 318 -12.12 -20.13 5.31
CA LEU A 318 -11.41 -20.86 4.26
C LEU A 318 -12.40 -21.51 3.29
N GLY A 319 -13.47 -22.12 3.80
CA GLY A 319 -14.54 -22.68 2.97
C GLY A 319 -15.13 -21.66 1.98
N LYS A 320 -15.35 -20.41 2.43
CA LYS A 320 -15.82 -19.32 1.57
C LYS A 320 -14.76 -18.90 0.54
N LEU A 321 -13.50 -18.70 0.97
CA LEU A 321 -12.42 -18.28 0.08
C LEU A 321 -12.17 -19.27 -1.07
N PHE A 322 -12.08 -20.58 -0.75
CA PHE A 322 -11.88 -21.61 -1.77
C PHE A 322 -13.11 -21.77 -2.68
N LYS A 323 -14.31 -21.51 -2.17
CA LYS A 323 -15.52 -21.47 -3.00
C LYS A 323 -15.51 -20.29 -3.97
N GLU A 324 -15.09 -19.12 -3.53
CA GLU A 324 -14.97 -17.91 -4.37
C GLU A 324 -13.84 -18.04 -5.41
N ALA A 325 -12.77 -18.76 -5.08
CA ALA A 325 -11.67 -19.02 -6.01
C ALA A 325 -12.00 -20.05 -7.10
N GLU A 326 -13.13 -20.77 -6.98
CA GLU A 326 -13.52 -21.88 -7.86
C GLU A 326 -12.38 -22.90 -8.11
N SER A 327 -11.51 -23.08 -7.11
CA SER A 327 -10.28 -23.87 -7.20
C SER A 327 -9.95 -24.47 -5.84
N ASP A 328 -9.24 -25.61 -5.85
CA ASP A 328 -8.61 -26.20 -4.65
C ASP A 328 -7.24 -25.59 -4.34
N SER A 329 -6.87 -24.52 -5.04
CA SER A 329 -5.69 -23.71 -4.77
C SER A 329 -6.01 -22.21 -4.73
N ILE A 330 -5.38 -21.51 -3.80
CA ILE A 330 -5.38 -20.04 -3.71
C ILE A 330 -3.92 -19.59 -3.69
N ILE A 331 -3.58 -18.54 -4.43
CA ILE A 331 -2.22 -17.97 -4.43
C ILE A 331 -2.24 -16.64 -3.68
N VAL A 332 -1.35 -16.49 -2.69
CA VAL A 332 -1.16 -15.26 -1.92
C VAL A 332 0.33 -14.95 -1.82
N GLU A 333 0.79 -13.83 -2.39
CA GLU A 333 2.19 -13.38 -2.30
C GLU A 333 3.23 -14.45 -2.65
N GLN A 334 3.01 -15.15 -3.77
CA GLN A 334 3.84 -16.28 -4.24
C GLN A 334 3.75 -17.54 -3.37
N ILE A 335 2.87 -17.58 -2.37
CA ILE A 335 2.56 -18.78 -1.60
C ILE A 335 1.31 -19.42 -2.19
N THR A 336 1.43 -20.65 -2.66
CA THR A 336 0.30 -21.48 -3.08
C THR A 336 -0.24 -22.21 -1.86
N ILE A 337 -1.52 -21.98 -1.55
CA ILE A 337 -2.27 -22.74 -0.54
C ILE A 337 -3.13 -23.76 -1.26
N THR A 338 -2.89 -25.05 -1.05
CA THR A 338 -3.73 -26.14 -1.59
C THR A 338 -4.60 -26.74 -0.50
N ARG A 339 -5.84 -27.06 -0.85
CA ARG A 339 -6.81 -27.73 0.03
C ARG A 339 -6.94 -29.19 -0.36
N SER A 340 -6.88 -30.07 0.63
CA SER A 340 -7.17 -31.49 0.50
C SER A 340 -8.23 -31.92 1.52
N GLU A 341 -8.92 -33.03 1.25
CA GLU A 341 -9.83 -33.65 2.19
C GLU A 341 -9.30 -35.04 2.56
N SER A 342 -9.20 -35.31 3.86
CA SER A 342 -8.79 -36.60 4.40
C SER A 342 -9.62 -36.94 5.63
N VAL A 343 -9.69 -38.22 5.99
CA VAL A 343 -10.45 -38.67 7.15
C VAL A 343 -9.57 -38.57 8.38
N ALA A 344 -10.01 -37.81 9.39
CA ALA A 344 -9.29 -37.65 10.65
C ALA A 344 -10.19 -37.94 11.85
N PRO A 345 -9.63 -38.45 12.97
CA PRO A 345 -10.40 -38.70 14.18
C PRO A 345 -10.82 -37.36 14.81
N SER A 346 -12.11 -37.23 15.09
CA SER A 346 -12.65 -36.15 15.93
C SER A 346 -12.28 -36.34 17.40
N LEU A 347 -12.45 -35.29 18.21
CA LEU A 347 -12.29 -35.35 19.68
C LEU A 347 -13.18 -36.43 20.34
N ALA A 348 -14.26 -36.85 19.66
CA ALA A 348 -15.17 -37.90 20.11
C ALA A 348 -14.83 -39.31 19.56
N GLY A 349 -13.70 -39.47 18.85
CA GLY A 349 -13.25 -40.75 18.29
C GLY A 349 -13.89 -41.16 16.96
N ASN A 350 -14.83 -40.37 16.44
CA ASN A 350 -15.45 -40.60 15.12
C ASN A 350 -14.57 -40.06 14.00
N TRP A 351 -14.44 -40.82 12.91
CA TRP A 351 -13.69 -40.45 11.72
C TRP A 351 -14.55 -39.59 10.80
N ASN A 352 -14.21 -38.30 10.69
CA ASN A 352 -14.97 -37.35 9.88
C ASN A 352 -14.12 -36.81 8.72
N PRO A 353 -14.73 -36.51 7.55
CA PRO A 353 -14.07 -35.77 6.50
C PRO A 353 -13.56 -34.44 7.03
N THR A 354 -12.24 -34.26 7.00
CA THR A 354 -11.56 -33.09 7.54
C THR A 354 -10.74 -32.44 6.43
N LYS A 355 -10.83 -31.12 6.33
CA LYS A 355 -10.08 -30.33 5.36
C LYS A 355 -8.71 -30.01 5.92
N PHE A 356 -7.70 -30.24 5.10
CA PHE A 356 -6.31 -29.88 5.36
C PHE A 356 -5.82 -28.88 4.32
N TYR A 357 -4.87 -28.05 4.73
CA TYR A 357 -4.32 -26.98 3.93
C TYR A 357 -2.80 -27.09 3.94
N ARG A 358 -2.20 -27.07 2.75
CA ARG A 358 -0.75 -27.12 2.56
C ARG A 358 -0.29 -25.81 1.94
N PHE A 359 0.80 -25.26 2.45
CA PHE A 359 1.35 -23.97 2.02
C PHE A 359 2.74 -24.20 1.42
N THR A 360 2.93 -23.79 0.17
CA THR A 360 4.18 -23.97 -0.59
C THR A 360 4.57 -22.69 -1.31
N ARG A 361 5.85 -22.33 -1.29
CA ARG A 361 6.41 -21.24 -2.10
C ARG A 361 6.82 -21.72 -3.48
#